data_AF-A0A933UN54-F1
#
_entry.id   AF-A0A933UN54-F1
#
_cell.length_a   1.000
_cell.length_b   1.000
_cell.length_c   1.000
_cell.angle_alpha   90.00
_cell.angle_beta   90.00
_cell.angle_gamma   90.00
#
_symmetry.space_group_name_H-M   'P 1'
#
loop_
_entity.id
_entity.type
_entity.pdbx_description
1 polymer ?
#
loop_
_entity_poly.entity_id
_entity_poly.type
_entity_poly.pdbx_seq_one_letter_code
_entity_poly.pdbx_strand_id
1 'polypeptide(L)'
;MRRYSGVRYSGVAGYAQDASGDPVGETTVDRVDRVEEAWRRERPDIDVSSVGIVSRVWRIGRHLQRQRKERLEALGTDTVTLDVLAMLRRSGPPYRRTAGELMQSAHITSGRGSQRLEKLEKLGYVTRHVSLEDRR
;
A
#
# COMPACT_ATOMS: atom_id res chain seq x y z
N MET A 1 3.68 22.41 -36.60
CA MET A 1 2.48 21.73 -37.16
C MET A 1 2.86 20.28 -37.47
N ARG A 2 2.73 19.36 -36.49
CA ARG A 2 3.08 17.94 -36.67
C ARG A 2 1.82 17.17 -37.08
N ARG A 3 1.83 16.60 -38.28
CA ARG A 3 0.80 15.69 -38.79
C ARG A 3 0.91 14.36 -38.03
N TYR A 4 -0.12 13.99 -37.28
CA TYR A 4 -0.28 12.61 -36.79
C TYR A 4 -1.05 11.82 -37.86
N SER A 5 -0.37 10.88 -38.51
CA SER A 5 -1.02 9.90 -39.38
C SER A 5 -1.68 8.84 -38.50
N GLY A 6 -2.98 8.64 -38.71
CA GLY A 6 -3.77 7.68 -37.97
C GLY A 6 -3.35 6.24 -38.26
N VAL A 7 -3.34 5.42 -37.20
CA VAL A 7 -3.35 3.97 -37.30
C VAL A 7 -4.74 3.54 -36.85
N ARG A 8 -5.53 2.98 -37.77
CA ARG A 8 -6.79 2.30 -37.45
C ARG A 8 -6.49 0.86 -37.08
N TYR A 9 -7.00 0.39 -35.95
CA TYR A 9 -7.07 -1.02 -35.63
C TYR A 9 -8.52 -1.50 -35.80
N SER A 10 -8.69 -2.65 -36.46
CA SER A 10 -9.97 -3.27 -36.80
C SER A 10 -10.21 -4.51 -35.94
N GLY A 11 -11.37 -4.58 -35.28
CA GLY A 11 -11.87 -5.74 -34.53
C GLY A 11 -11.32 -5.78 -33.11
N VAL A 12 -12.13 -5.81 -32.06
CA VAL A 12 -13.24 -6.74 -31.84
C VAL A 12 -14.43 -6.01 -31.22
N ALA A 13 -15.63 -6.34 -31.68
CA ALA A 13 -16.88 -5.78 -31.21
C ALA A 13 -17.22 -6.21 -29.77
N GLY A 14 -17.77 -5.25 -29.01
CA GLY A 14 -18.73 -5.52 -27.95
C GLY A 14 -18.23 -5.37 -26.52
N TYR A 15 -18.27 -4.14 -25.98
CA TYR A 15 -18.43 -3.95 -24.53
C TYR A 15 -19.46 -2.86 -24.24
N ALA A 16 -20.31 -3.18 -23.27
CA ALA A 16 -21.49 -2.42 -22.89
C ALA A 16 -21.16 -0.97 -22.52
N GLN A 17 -22.03 -0.06 -22.97
CA GLN A 17 -22.05 1.33 -22.56
C GLN A 17 -22.40 1.40 -21.07
N ASP A 18 -21.63 2.14 -20.28
CA ASP A 18 -22.13 2.59 -18.98
C ASP A 18 -23.17 3.70 -19.20
N ALA A 19 -23.98 3.98 -18.17
CA ALA A 19 -25.06 4.98 -18.24
C ALA A 19 -24.53 6.43 -18.31
N SER A 20 -23.21 6.63 -18.41
CA SER A 20 -22.54 7.93 -18.36
C SER A 20 -22.12 8.43 -19.74
N GLY A 21 -22.03 7.53 -20.74
CA GLY A 21 -21.61 7.89 -22.09
C GLY A 21 -20.13 8.27 -22.21
N ASP A 22 -19.35 8.06 -21.15
CA ASP A 22 -17.91 8.24 -21.17
C ASP A 22 -17.28 7.01 -21.84
N PRO A 23 -16.36 7.18 -22.82
CA PRO A 23 -15.63 6.04 -23.34
C PRO A 23 -14.83 5.44 -22.19
N VAL A 24 -15.21 4.24 -21.74
CA VAL A 24 -14.40 3.41 -20.83
C VAL A 24 -13.02 3.35 -21.47
N GLY A 25 -12.06 4.00 -20.81
CA GLY A 25 -10.85 4.52 -21.44
C GLY A 25 -10.12 3.49 -22.30
N GLU A 26 -9.63 3.94 -23.44
CA GLU A 26 -8.64 3.25 -24.26
C GLU A 26 -7.55 2.68 -23.33
N THR A 27 -7.50 1.35 -23.16
CA THR A 27 -6.52 0.69 -22.30
C THR A 27 -5.13 0.90 -22.88
N THR A 28 -4.44 1.94 -22.40
CA THR A 28 -3.09 2.27 -22.83
C THR A 28 -2.13 1.19 -22.33
N VAL A 29 -1.40 0.55 -23.26
CA VAL A 29 -0.39 -0.46 -22.95
C VAL A 29 0.71 0.13 -22.07
N ASP A 30 0.96 -0.49 -20.91
CA ASP A 30 1.94 -0.06 -19.94
C ASP A 30 3.20 -0.96 -19.91
N ARG A 31 4.15 -0.64 -19.01
CA ARG A 31 5.42 -1.37 -18.90
C ARG A 31 5.25 -2.82 -18.42
N VAL A 32 4.22 -3.13 -17.64
CA VAL A 32 3.90 -4.50 -17.20
C VAL A 32 3.45 -5.36 -18.37
N ASP A 33 2.67 -4.81 -19.30
CA ASP A 33 2.27 -5.56 -20.52
C ASP A 33 3.49 -6.03 -21.31
N ARG A 34 4.54 -5.19 -21.41
CA ARG A 34 5.80 -5.57 -22.06
C ARG A 34 6.55 -6.67 -21.31
N VAL A 35 6.45 -6.70 -19.98
CA VAL A 35 7.08 -7.75 -19.15
C VAL A 35 6.34 -9.07 -19.32
N GLU A 36 5.00 -9.02 -19.28
CA GLU A 36 4.17 -10.20 -19.48
C GLU A 36 4.38 -10.81 -20.87
N GLU A 37 4.44 -9.97 -21.91
CA GLU A 37 4.69 -10.42 -23.27
C GLU A 37 6.09 -11.04 -23.45
N ALA A 38 7.11 -10.44 -22.82
CA ALA A 38 8.44 -11.04 -22.82
C ALA A 38 8.43 -12.44 -22.20
N TRP A 39 7.71 -12.64 -21.08
CA TRP A 39 7.62 -13.95 -20.45
C TRP A 39 6.85 -14.96 -21.28
N ARG A 40 5.75 -14.57 -21.95
CA ARG A 40 5.04 -15.47 -22.87
C ARG A 40 5.93 -15.94 -24.01
N ARG A 41 6.81 -15.07 -24.51
CA ARG A 41 7.78 -15.43 -25.56
C ARG A 41 8.84 -16.40 -25.07
N GLU A 42 9.42 -16.16 -23.90
CA GLU A 42 10.54 -16.97 -23.38
C GLU A 42 10.07 -18.29 -22.75
N ARG A 43 8.86 -18.33 -22.15
CA ARG A 43 8.28 -19.49 -21.47
C ARG A 43 6.80 -19.64 -21.84
N PRO A 44 6.48 -20.05 -23.09
CA PRO A 44 5.10 -20.26 -23.51
C PRO A 44 4.40 -21.40 -22.76
N ASP A 45 5.16 -22.23 -22.04
CA ASP A 45 4.68 -23.35 -21.23
C ASP A 45 4.19 -22.94 -19.82
N ILE A 46 4.39 -21.68 -19.40
CA ILE A 46 3.97 -21.19 -18.09
C ILE A 46 2.81 -20.19 -18.24
N ASP A 47 1.79 -20.32 -17.40
CA ASP A 47 0.76 -19.29 -17.25
C ASP A 47 1.32 -18.07 -16.50
N VAL A 48 1.38 -16.94 -17.19
CA VAL A 48 1.90 -15.66 -16.68
C VAL A 48 0.81 -14.60 -16.48
N SER A 49 -0.46 -14.98 -16.59
CA SER A 49 -1.61 -14.08 -16.43
C SER A 49 -1.59 -13.29 -15.12
N SER A 50 -1.03 -13.86 -14.05
CA SER A 50 -0.91 -13.18 -12.74
C SER A 50 0.09 -12.01 -12.76
N VAL A 51 1.09 -12.02 -13.64
CA VAL A 51 2.14 -10.99 -13.72
C VAL A 51 1.51 -9.61 -13.97
N GLY A 52 0.52 -9.56 -14.86
CA GLY A 52 -0.21 -8.35 -15.20
C GLY A 52 -0.84 -7.67 -14.00
N ILE A 53 -1.56 -8.43 -13.16
CA ILE A 53 -2.31 -7.88 -12.02
C ILE A 53 -1.35 -7.61 -10.85
N VAL A 54 -0.58 -8.62 -10.44
CA VAL A 54 0.27 -8.55 -9.24
C VAL A 54 1.30 -7.44 -9.38
N SER A 55 1.93 -7.30 -10.55
CA SER A 55 2.95 -6.27 -10.77
C SER A 55 2.35 -4.86 -10.70
N ARG A 56 1.13 -4.65 -11.21
CA ARG A 56 0.46 -3.34 -11.15
C ARG A 56 0.06 -2.98 -9.73
N VAL A 57 -0.55 -3.92 -9.00
CA VAL A 57 -0.91 -3.73 -7.58
C VAL A 57 0.33 -3.40 -6.76
N TRP A 58 1.43 -4.14 -6.97
CA TRP A 58 2.68 -3.89 -6.25
C TRP A 58 3.28 -2.52 -6.58
N ARG A 59 3.23 -2.08 -7.84
CA ARG A 59 3.69 -0.75 -8.26
C ARG A 59 2.86 0.37 -7.63
N ILE A 60 1.54 0.23 -7.62
CA ILE A 60 0.62 1.17 -6.96
C ILE A 60 0.96 1.21 -5.46
N GLY A 61 1.06 0.05 -4.82
CA GLY A 61 1.42 -0.07 -3.41
C GLY A 61 2.73 0.65 -3.07
N ARG A 62 3.78 0.44 -3.87
CA ARG A 62 5.07 1.11 -3.70
C ARG A 62 4.96 2.63 -3.87
N HIS A 63 4.19 3.09 -4.85
CA HIS A 63 3.97 4.52 -5.07
C HIS A 63 3.28 5.18 -3.87
N LEU A 64 2.20 4.57 -3.38
CA LEU A 64 1.44 5.04 -2.23
C LEU A 64 2.28 5.02 -0.95
N GLN A 65 3.05 3.95 -0.71
CA GLN A 65 3.94 3.85 0.45
C GLN A 65 4.98 4.97 0.46
N ARG A 66 5.58 5.28 -0.70
CA ARG A 66 6.53 6.38 -0.81
C ARG A 66 5.87 7.73 -0.50
N GLN A 67 4.76 8.04 -1.15
CA GLN A 67 4.06 9.31 -0.92
C GLN A 67 3.60 9.45 0.55
N ARG A 68 3.10 8.38 1.15
CA ARG A 68 2.70 8.36 2.56
C ARG A 68 3.92 8.66 3.46
N LYS A 69 5.06 8.00 3.20
CA LYS A 69 6.29 8.22 3.96
C LYS A 69 6.75 9.68 3.85
N GLU A 70 6.87 10.22 2.64
CA GLU A 70 7.29 11.61 2.40
C GLU A 70 6.38 12.62 3.13
N ARG A 71 5.06 12.42 3.09
CA ARG A 71 4.10 13.28 3.80
C ARG A 71 4.24 13.19 5.32
N LEU A 72 4.44 12.00 5.88
CA LEU A 72 4.60 11.84 7.32
C LEU A 72 5.92 12.45 7.80
N GLU A 73 7.00 12.28 7.04
CA GLU A 73 8.28 12.92 7.34
C GLU A 73 8.16 14.45 7.34
N ALA A 74 7.44 15.03 6.38
CA ALA A 74 7.15 16.47 6.34
C ALA A 74 6.34 16.96 7.55
N LEU A 75 5.57 16.07 8.20
CA LEU A 75 4.82 16.34 9.43
C LEU A 75 5.63 15.99 10.70
N GLY A 76 6.91 15.65 10.58
CA GLY A 76 7.76 15.28 11.72
C GLY A 76 7.43 13.92 12.36
N THR A 77 6.77 13.03 11.62
CA THR A 77 6.37 11.71 12.09
C THR A 77 6.69 10.62 11.08
N ASP A 78 6.29 9.37 11.35
CA ASP A 78 6.45 8.27 10.41
C ASP A 78 5.27 7.30 10.46
N THR A 79 5.22 6.39 9.49
CA THR A 79 4.13 5.40 9.33
C THR A 79 3.89 4.60 10.60
N VAL A 80 4.96 4.20 11.27
CA VAL A 80 4.87 3.34 12.45
C VAL A 80 4.31 4.10 13.65
N THR A 81 4.79 5.33 13.88
CA THR A 81 4.23 6.22 14.90
C THR A 81 2.74 6.44 14.67
N LEU A 82 2.36 6.77 13.44
CA LEU A 82 0.96 6.98 13.08
C LEU A 82 0.12 5.72 13.32
N ASP A 83 0.62 4.54 12.96
CA ASP A 83 -0.12 3.29 13.10
C ASP A 83 -0.37 2.94 14.58
N VAL A 84 0.61 3.15 15.47
CA VAL A 84 0.45 2.96 16.93
C VAL A 84 -0.61 3.93 17.48
N LEU A 85 -0.50 5.22 17.16
CA LEU A 85 -1.45 6.22 17.64
C LEU A 85 -2.86 5.99 17.10
N ALA A 86 -2.98 5.61 15.83
CA ALA A 86 -4.26 5.30 15.21
C ALA A 86 -4.90 4.07 15.85
N MET A 87 -4.11 3.08 16.24
CA MET A 87 -4.61 1.89 16.92
C MET A 87 -5.07 2.16 18.35
N LEU A 88 -4.29 2.92 19.13
CA LEU A 88 -4.74 3.41 20.45
C LEU A 88 -6.02 4.24 20.31
N ARG A 89 -6.13 5.08 19.28
CA ARG A 89 -7.35 5.84 19.04
C ARG A 89 -8.54 4.95 18.67
N ARG A 90 -8.33 3.93 17.82
CA ARG A 90 -9.35 2.97 17.40
C ARG A 90 -9.79 2.01 18.51
N SER A 91 -8.99 1.82 19.57
CA SER A 91 -9.42 1.02 20.72
C SER A 91 -10.53 1.68 21.53
N GLY A 92 -10.84 2.95 21.27
CA GLY A 92 -11.79 3.73 22.05
C GLY A 92 -11.26 4.10 23.44
N PRO A 93 -11.97 4.96 24.18
CA PRO A 93 -11.61 5.30 25.56
C PRO A 93 -11.47 4.05 26.44
N PRO A 94 -10.47 3.97 27.34
CA PRO A 94 -9.51 5.02 27.72
C PRO A 94 -8.25 5.10 26.83
N TYR A 95 -8.29 4.62 25.59
CA TYR A 95 -7.18 4.61 24.61
C TYR A 95 -5.96 3.83 25.10
N ARG A 96 -6.17 2.62 25.62
CA ARG A 96 -5.13 1.77 26.19
C ARG A 96 -5.06 0.43 25.46
N ARG A 97 -3.83 -0.05 25.26
CA ARG A 97 -3.49 -1.40 24.78
C ARG A 97 -2.20 -1.86 25.44
N THR A 98 -2.05 -3.17 25.58
CA THR A 98 -0.80 -3.78 26.04
C THR A 98 0.29 -3.60 24.98
N ALA A 99 1.57 -3.63 25.40
CA ALA A 99 2.68 -3.56 24.45
C ALA A 99 2.62 -4.72 23.43
N GLY A 100 2.23 -5.91 23.86
CA GLY A 100 2.07 -7.08 22.99
C GLY A 100 1.03 -6.86 21.89
N GLU A 101 -0.14 -6.31 22.23
CA GLU A 101 -1.18 -6.00 21.24
C GLU A 101 -0.71 -4.94 20.23
N LEU A 102 0.01 -3.91 20.69
CA LEU A 102 0.58 -2.87 19.80
C LEU A 102 1.63 -3.44 18.86
N MET A 103 2.41 -4.43 19.31
CA MET A 103 3.49 -5.07 18.53
C MET A 103 2.99 -6.13 17.54
N GLN A 104 1.83 -6.76 17.79
CA GLN A 104 1.25 -7.74 16.85
C GLN A 104 0.60 -7.09 15.63
N SER A 105 0.11 -5.87 15.79
CA SER A 105 -0.79 -5.21 14.85
C SER A 105 -0.09 -4.12 14.02
N ALA A 106 0.95 -3.49 14.57
CA ALA A 106 1.96 -2.86 13.74
C ALA A 106 2.89 -3.99 13.28
N HIS A 107 3.19 -4.12 11.99
CA HIS A 107 4.13 -5.11 11.45
C HIS A 107 5.59 -4.87 11.93
N ILE A 108 5.80 -4.78 13.24
CA ILE A 108 7.04 -4.45 13.90
C ILE A 108 7.52 -5.73 14.58
N THR A 109 8.60 -6.29 14.06
CA THR A 109 9.30 -7.39 14.71
C THR A 109 9.74 -6.99 16.12
N SER A 110 9.60 -7.91 17.07
CA SER A 110 9.65 -7.66 18.52
C SER A 110 10.85 -6.83 19.02
N GLY A 111 12.04 -7.00 18.44
CA GLY A 111 13.22 -6.20 18.79
C GLY A 111 13.14 -4.71 18.39
N ARG A 112 12.45 -4.38 17.30
CA ARG A 112 12.22 -2.98 16.88
C ARG A 112 11.02 -2.34 17.58
N GLY A 113 10.12 -3.14 18.15
CA GLY A 113 8.88 -2.66 18.78
C GLY A 113 9.12 -1.95 20.11
N SER A 114 9.99 -2.50 20.97
CA SER A 114 10.26 -1.93 22.29
C SER A 114 10.97 -0.57 22.20
N GLN A 115 12.04 -0.48 21.40
CA GLN A 115 12.74 0.79 21.12
C GLN A 115 11.81 1.85 20.52
N ARG A 116 10.82 1.41 19.73
CA ARG A 116 9.86 2.29 19.10
C ARG A 116 8.91 2.90 20.12
N LEU A 117 8.35 2.07 21.01
CA LEU A 117 7.48 2.54 22.07
C LEU A 117 8.23 3.48 23.04
N GLU A 118 9.51 3.20 23.33
CA GLU A 118 10.37 4.13 24.09
C GLU A 118 10.55 5.48 23.38
N LYS A 119 10.74 5.48 22.06
CA LYS A 119 10.80 6.73 21.28
C LYS A 119 9.49 7.51 21.39
N LEU A 120 8.34 6.84 21.30
CA LEU A 120 7.03 7.49 21.41
C LEU A 120 6.79 8.06 22.80
N GLU A 121 7.23 7.37 23.85
CA GLU A 121 7.17 7.84 25.23
C GLU A 121 8.07 9.06 25.45
N LYS A 122 9.31 9.05 24.93
CA LYS A 122 10.22 10.20 24.95
C LYS A 122 9.68 11.42 24.21
N LEU A 123 8.91 11.20 23.14
CA LEU A 123 8.23 12.27 22.40
C LEU A 123 6.92 12.73 23.06
N GLY A 124 6.52 12.12 24.18
CA GLY A 124 5.30 12.46 24.91
C GLY A 124 4.00 12.03 24.23
N TYR A 125 4.07 11.15 23.22
CA TYR A 125 2.90 10.71 22.47
C TYR A 125 2.12 9.58 23.16
N VAL A 126 2.79 8.83 24.04
CA VAL A 126 2.19 7.74 24.83
C VAL A 126 2.79 7.75 26.23
N THR A 127 2.07 7.16 27.19
CA THR A 127 2.59 6.84 28.52
C THR A 127 2.49 5.34 28.75
N ARG A 128 3.47 4.76 29.45
CA ARG A 128 3.39 3.38 29.91
C ARG A 128 2.92 3.33 31.35
N HIS A 129 2.03 2.38 31.63
CA HIS A 129 1.60 2.04 32.97
C HIS A 129 1.84 0.55 33.18
N VAL A 130 2.45 0.19 34.31
CA VAL A 130 2.52 -1.20 34.75
C VAL A 130 1.12 -1.58 35.24
N SER A 131 0.51 -2.59 34.60
CA SER A 131 -0.72 -3.16 35.12
C SER A 131 -0.41 -3.92 36.41
N LEU A 132 -1.20 -3.73 37.47
CA LEU A 132 -1.05 -4.49 38.71
C LEU A 132 -1.33 -6.00 38.51
N GLU A 133 -2.01 -6.35 37.43
CA GLU A 133 -2.31 -7.74 37.05
C GLU A 133 -1.20 -8.40 36.21
N ASP A 134 -0.22 -7.63 35.73
CA ASP A 134 0.83 -8.12 34.84
C ASP A 134 2.18 -8.23 35.58
N ARG A 135 2.29 -9.26 36.43
CA ARG A 135 3.56 -9.77 36.96
C ARG A 135 4.06 -10.89 36.04
N ARG A 136 4.67 -10.54 34.90
CA ARG A 136 5.56 -11.43 34.14
C ARG A 136 6.70 -10.67 33.49
#